data_AF-A0A916X6F0-F1
#
_entry.id   AF-A0A916X6F0-F1
#
_cell.length_a   1.000
_cell.length_b   1.000
_cell.length_c   1.000
_cell.angle_alpha   90.00
_cell.angle_beta   90.00
_cell.angle_gamma   90.00
#
_symmetry.space_group_name_H-M   'P 1'
#
loop_
_entity.id
_entity.type
_entity.pdbx_description
1 polymer ?
#
loop_
_entity_poly.entity_id
_entity_poly.type
_entity_poly.pdbx_seq_one_letter_code
_entity_poly.pdbx_strand_id
1 'polypeptide(L)' 'MSPHPRLVRAVVTAAVAALPEQARKNLASELEFERFAAEDALVERIMAALTECEKVNEAAE' A
#
# COMPACT_ATOMS: atom_id res chain seq x y z
N MET A 1 13.55 -15.36 -3.58
CA MET A 1 12.61 -15.36 -4.72
C MET A 1 12.36 -13.92 -5.14
N SER A 2 12.38 -13.59 -6.43
CA SER A 2 11.98 -12.27 -6.91
C SER A 2 10.45 -12.15 -6.91
N PRO A 3 9.85 -11.06 -6.38
CA PRO A 3 8.40 -10.91 -6.35
C PRO A 3 7.82 -10.86 -7.77
N HIS A 4 6.69 -11.55 -7.99
CA HIS A 4 6.06 -11.61 -9.30
C HIS A 4 5.47 -10.24 -9.68
N PRO A 5 5.86 -9.62 -10.81
CA PRO A 5 5.47 -8.25 -11.14
C PRO A 5 3.96 -7.98 -11.15
N ARG A 6 3.14 -8.95 -11.58
CA ARG A 6 1.68 -8.80 -11.57
C ARG A 6 1.09 -8.77 -10.16
N LEU A 7 1.68 -9.50 -9.22
CA LEU A 7 1.22 -9.52 -7.83
C LEU A 7 1.53 -8.18 -7.16
N VAL A 8 2.75 -7.67 -7.35
CA VAL A 8 3.15 -6.34 -6.85
C VAL A 8 2.19 -5.27 -7.36
N ARG A 9 1.88 -5.27 -8.67
CA ARG A 9 0.95 -4.31 -9.26
C ARG A 9 -0.47 -4.42 -8.67
N ALA A 10 -0.96 -5.64 -8.45
CA ALA A 10 -2.29 -5.87 -7.87
C ALA A 10 -2.37 -5.33 -6.44
N VAL A 11 -1.36 -5.61 -5.61
CA VAL A 11 -1.27 -5.12 -4.22
C VAL A 11 -1.22 -3.60 -4.18
N VAL A 12 -0.34 -2.97 -4.97
CA VAL A 12 -0.24 -1.51 -5.03
C VAL A 12 -1.56 -0.88 -5.48
N THR A 13 -2.22 -1.46 -6.49
CA THR A 13 -3.51 -0.95 -6.98
C THR A 13 -4.60 -1.03 -5.90
N ALA A 14 -4.68 -2.16 -5.18
CA ALA A 14 -5.63 -2.33 -4.09
C ALA A 14 -5.36 -1.36 -2.93
N ALA A 15 -4.09 -1.21 -2.55
CA ALA A 15 -3.67 -0.29 -1.49
C ALA A 15 -3.99 1.17 -1.83
N VAL A 16 -3.71 1.60 -3.07
CA VAL A 16 -4.08 2.93 -3.56
C VAL A 16 -5.60 3.10 -3.58
N ALA A 17 -6.36 2.10 -4.03
CA ALA A 17 -7.83 2.18 -4.06
C ALA A 17 -8.45 2.37 -2.67
N ALA A 18 -7.83 1.80 -1.64
CA ALA A 18 -8.28 1.86 -0.25
C ALA A 18 -7.92 3.18 0.48
N LEU A 19 -7.11 4.05 -0.11
CA LEU A 19 -6.77 5.35 0.47
C LEU A 19 -7.97 6.32 0.44
N PRO A 20 -8.07 7.24 1.42
CA PRO A 20 -8.97 8.38 1.34
C PRO A 20 -8.75 9.16 0.04
N GLU A 21 -9.82 9.70 -0.54
CA GLU A 21 -9.76 10.39 -1.84
C GLU A 21 -8.72 11.52 -1.87
N GLN A 22 -8.61 12.28 -0.77
CA GLN A 22 -7.62 13.34 -0.64
C GLN A 22 -6.18 12.79 -0.69
N ALA A 23 -5.88 11.71 0.03
CA ALA A 23 -4.56 11.10 0.01
C ALA A 23 -4.20 10.59 -1.41
N ARG A 24 -5.17 10.03 -2.15
CA ARG A 24 -4.95 9.62 -3.55
C ARG A 24 -4.62 10.79 -4.47
N LYS A 25 -5.26 11.94 -4.28
CA LYS A 25 -4.93 13.16 -5.04
C LYS A 25 -3.54 13.68 -4.67
N ASN A 26 -3.20 13.63 -3.39
CA ASN A 26 -1.90 14.08 -2.89
C ASN A 26 -0.72 13.26 -3.42
N LEU A 27 -0.92 11.98 -3.79
CA LEU A 27 0.12 11.18 -4.48
C LEU A 27 0.60 11.81 -5.79
N ALA A 28 -0.23 12.62 -6.44
CA ALA A 28 0.11 13.35 -7.66
C ALA A 28 0.41 14.84 -7.41
N SER A 29 0.57 15.25 -6.14
CA SER A 29 0.85 16.65 -5.80
C SER A 29 2.26 17.06 -6.22
N GLU A 30 2.40 18.31 -6.69
CA GLU A 30 3.70 18.95 -6.90
C GLU A 30 4.36 19.34 -5.58
N LEU A 31 3.56 19.52 -4.52
CA LEU A 31 4.06 19.83 -3.18
C LEU A 31 4.63 18.56 -2.54
N GLU A 32 5.94 18.57 -2.28
CA GLU A 32 6.66 17.39 -1.77
C GLU A 32 6.09 16.88 -0.44
N PHE A 33 5.74 17.77 0.48
CA PHE A 33 5.23 17.36 1.79
C PHE A 33 3.88 16.64 1.70
N GLU A 34 3.00 17.04 0.78
CA GLU A 34 1.70 16.39 0.58
C GLU A 34 1.88 15.01 -0.05
N ARG A 35 2.80 14.91 -1.02
CA ARG A 35 3.14 13.67 -1.68
C ARG A 35 3.77 12.67 -0.72
N PHE A 36 4.76 13.10 0.06
CA PHE A 36 5.42 12.23 1.05
C PHE A 36 4.45 11.73 2.12
N ALA A 37 3.59 12.59 2.66
CA ALA A 37 2.57 12.16 3.61
C ALA A 37 1.60 11.12 3.01
N ALA A 38 1.26 11.25 1.73
CA ALA A 38 0.42 10.27 1.03
C ALA A 38 1.15 8.96 0.71
N GLU A 39 2.44 9.02 0.37
CA GLU A 39 3.31 7.86 0.16
C GLU A 39 3.50 7.08 1.45
N ASP A 40 3.78 7.75 2.58
CA ASP A 40 3.92 7.12 3.89
C ASP A 40 2.62 6.39 4.28
N ALA A 41 1.46 7.05 4.12
CA ALA A 41 0.16 6.43 4.39
C ALA A 41 -0.13 5.22 3.49
N LEU A 42 0.37 5.22 2.25
CA LEU A 42 0.27 4.08 1.32
C LEU A 42 1.15 2.92 1.80
N VAL A 43 2.40 3.20 2.19
CA VAL A 43 3.36 2.21 2.69
C VAL A 43 2.86 1.57 3.97
N GLU A 44 2.40 2.35 4.95
CA GLU A 44 1.84 1.82 6.20
C GLU A 44 0.69 0.84 5.95
N ARG A 45 -0.20 1.17 5.00
CA ARG A 45 -1.29 0.28 4.60
C ARG A 45 -0.80 -1.01 3.95
N ILE A 46 0.18 -0.94 3.06
CA ILE A 46 0.77 -2.14 2.43
C ILE A 46 1.38 -3.03 3.51
N MET A 47 2.14 -2.46 4.45
CA MET A 47 2.75 -3.21 5.54
C MET A 47 1.72 -3.81 6.50
N ALA A 48 0.65 -3.08 6.82
CA ALA A 48 -0.45 -3.60 7.63
C ALA A 48 -1.14 -4.78 6.95
N ALA A 49 -1.43 -4.68 5.65
CA ALA A 49 -2.04 -5.76 4.87
C ALA A 49 -1.14 -7.01 4.81
N LEU A 50 0.17 -6.82 4.62
CA LEU A 50 1.13 -7.94 4.64
C LEU A 50 1.20 -8.61 6.01
N THR A 51 1.22 -7.83 7.09
CA THR A 51 1.18 -8.34 8.47
C THR A 51 -0.10 -9.15 8.75
N GLU A 52 -1.25 -8.69 8.24
CA GLU A 52 -2.51 -9.45 8.37
C GLU A 52 -2.46 -10.77 7.59
N CYS A 53 -1.92 -10.77 6.37
CA CYS A 53 -1.73 -12.00 5.59
C CYS A 53 -0.80 -12.99 6.31
N GLU A 54 0.27 -12.52 6.95
CA GLU A 54 1.21 -13.36 7.70
C GLU A 54 0.52 -14.05 8.88
N LYS A 55 -0.28 -13.32 9.67
CA LYS A 55 -1.07 -13.89 10.78
C LYS A 55 -2.04 -14.98 10.33
N VAL A 56 -2.67 -14.80 9.17
CA VAL A 56 -3.60 -15.81 8.60
C VAL A 56 -2.82 -17.05 8.15
N ASN A 57 -1.61 -16.87 7.61
CA ASN A 57 -0.75 -17.98 7.22
C ASN A 57 -0.25 -18.78 8.43
N GLU A 58 0.19 -18.11 9.49
CA GLU A 58 0.61 -18.74 10.75
C GLU A 58 -0.53 -19.50 11.45
N ALA A 59 -1.76 -18.99 11.39
CA ALA A 59 -2.93 -19.65 11.98
C ALA A 59 -3.42 -20.88 11.18
N ALA A 60 -2.94 -21.06 9.95
CA ALA A 60 -3.28 -22.18 9.08
C ALA A 60 -2.27 -23.33 9.14
N GLU A 61 -1.12 -23.13 9.81
CA GLU A 61 -0.11 -24.15 10.15
C GLU A 61 -0.40 -24.79 11.51
#